data_AF-A0A812SJP7-F1
#
_entry.id   AF-A0A812SJP7-F1
#
_cell.length_a   1.000
_cell.length_b   1.000
_cell.length_c   1.000
_cell.angle_alpha   90.00
_cell.angle_beta   90.00
_cell.angle_gamma   90.00
#
_symmetry.space_group_name_H-M   'P 1'
#
loop_
_entity.id
_entity.type
_entity.pdbx_description
1 polymer ?
#
loop_
_entity_poly.entity_id
_entity_poly.type
_entity_poly.pdbx_seq_one_letter_code
_entity_poly.pdbx_strand_id
1 'polypeptide(L)'
;MHPSRITIQLTTEQCWDEPQGHTSTSQNGVRPHVEQVTYPVPEPAGLPAAGWNYVNQHGFLYQAEAVHRCLAAGLKECPQFTKAESLRIMELLDEIEKGIVDPCR
;
A
#
# COMPACT_ATOMS: atom_id res chain seq x y z
N MET A 1 -17.48 3.48 -19.67
CA MET A 1 -16.55 2.34 -19.61
C MET A 1 -15.78 2.45 -18.30
N HIS A 2 -15.95 1.50 -17.39
CA HIS A 2 -15.14 1.44 -16.16
C HIS A 2 -13.79 0.80 -16.50
N PRO A 3 -12.64 1.33 -16.03
CA PRO A 3 -11.34 0.69 -16.25
C PRO A 3 -11.33 -0.73 -15.68
N SER A 4 -10.81 -1.67 -16.46
CA SER A 4 -10.68 -3.09 -16.09
C SER A 4 -9.32 -3.44 -15.48
N ARG A 5 -8.38 -2.48 -15.47
CA ARG A 5 -7.03 -2.64 -14.93
C ARG A 5 -6.57 -1.39 -14.19
N ILE A 6 -5.73 -1.57 -13.17
CA ILE A 6 -5.07 -0.52 -12.40
C ILE A 6 -3.56 -0.69 -12.53
N THR A 7 -2.84 0.40 -12.75
CA THR A 7 -1.38 0.44 -12.75
C THR A 7 -0.88 1.06 -11.45
N ILE A 8 0.03 0.35 -10.78
CA ILE A 8 0.72 0.79 -9.56
C ILE A 8 2.15 1.17 -9.94
N GLN A 9 2.60 2.32 -9.46
CA GLN A 9 3.99 2.77 -9.59
C GLN A 9 4.76 2.44 -8.30
N LEU A 10 5.84 1.67 -8.40
CA LEU A 10 6.73 1.30 -7.29
C LEU A 10 8.05 2.07 -7.44
N THR A 11 8.53 2.69 -6.36
CA THR A 11 9.80 3.41 -6.31
C THR A 11 10.70 2.76 -5.25
N THR A 12 11.93 2.42 -5.62
CA THR A 12 12.88 1.75 -4.71
C THR A 12 13.66 2.73 -3.82
N GLU A 13 13.54 4.03 -4.06
CA GLU A 13 14.36 5.07 -3.40
C GLU A 13 13.57 5.99 -2.45
N GLN A 14 12.35 5.60 -2.09
CA GLN A 14 11.53 6.39 -1.18
C GLN A 14 11.85 5.97 0.26
N CYS A 15 12.98 6.47 0.78
CA CYS A 15 13.16 6.54 2.23
C CYS A 15 12.04 7.42 2.80
N TRP A 16 11.45 6.97 3.91
CA TRP A 16 10.39 7.68 4.63
C TRP A 16 10.92 8.94 5.33
N ASP A 17 11.34 9.94 4.55
CA ASP A 17 11.53 11.30 5.04
C ASP A 17 10.37 12.16 4.52
N GLU A 18 9.32 12.30 5.32
CA GLU A 18 8.36 13.38 5.12
C GLU A 18 8.27 14.27 6.36
N PRO A 19 8.70 15.53 6.22
CA PRO A 19 7.91 16.62 6.75
C PRO A 19 7.51 17.57 5.63
N GLN A 20 6.19 17.62 5.41
CA GLN A 20 5.38 18.73 4.87
C GLN A 20 5.72 19.27 3.46
N GLY A 21 4.85 18.95 2.51
CA GLY A 21 4.30 19.97 1.60
C GLY A 21 4.85 20.09 0.18
N HIS A 22 5.76 19.24 -0.30
CA HIS A 22 6.41 19.49 -1.60
C HIS A 22 6.43 18.28 -2.53
N THR A 23 6.04 18.56 -3.78
CA THR A 23 6.07 17.72 -4.97
C THR A 23 7.31 16.82 -4.97
N SER A 24 7.09 15.50 -5.03
CA SER A 24 8.14 14.49 -5.17
C SER A 24 9.01 14.76 -6.40
N THR A 25 10.03 15.58 -6.23
CA THR A 25 11.14 15.73 -7.17
C THR A 25 12.36 15.27 -6.41
N SER A 26 12.88 14.13 -6.84
CA SER A 26 14.15 13.52 -6.40
C SER A 26 15.12 14.54 -5.83
N GLN A 27 15.51 14.36 -4.56
CA GLN A 27 16.46 15.24 -3.88
C GLN A 27 17.85 15.25 -4.54
N ASN A 28 18.13 14.41 -5.55
CA ASN A 28 19.44 14.32 -6.20
C ASN A 28 19.43 14.39 -7.74
N GLY A 29 18.31 14.75 -8.38
CA GLY A 29 18.22 14.80 -9.86
C GLY A 29 18.32 13.44 -10.57
N VAL A 30 18.53 12.35 -9.81
CA VAL A 30 18.41 10.97 -10.27
C VAL A 30 16.92 10.66 -10.37
N ARG A 31 16.43 10.29 -11.56
CA ARG A 31 15.05 9.81 -11.69
C ARG A 31 14.95 8.53 -10.86
N PRO A 32 14.08 8.45 -9.84
CA PRO A 32 13.90 7.20 -9.11
C PRO A 32 13.54 6.12 -10.11
N HIS A 33 14.10 4.92 -9.94
CA HIS A 33 13.69 3.78 -10.75
C HIS A 33 12.21 3.51 -10.45
N VAL A 34 11.35 3.82 -11.42
CA VAL A 34 9.91 3.58 -11.33
C VAL A 34 9.61 2.27 -12.01
N GLU A 35 9.26 1.26 -11.23
CA GLU A 35 8.68 0.03 -11.76
C GLU A 35 7.16 0.20 -11.86
N GLN A 36 6.57 -0.28 -12.97
CA GLN A 36 5.13 -0.21 -13.20
C GLN A 36 4.55 -1.61 -13.25
N VAL A 37 3.58 -1.90 -12.38
CA VAL A 37 2.90 -3.19 -12.34
C VAL A 37 1.39 -2.99 -12.54
N THR A 38 0.76 -3.80 -13.39
CA THR A 38 -0.65 -3.63 -13.76
C THR A 38 -1.49 -4.83 -13.37
N TYR A 39 -2.56 -4.59 -12.61
CA TYR A 39 -3.42 -5.60 -12.02
C TYR A 39 -4.87 -5.49 -12.53
N PRO A 40 -5.63 -6.60 -12.60
CA PRO A 40 -7.04 -6.57 -12.97
C PRO A 40 -7.90 -6.00 -11.82
N VAL A 41 -8.90 -5.18 -12.15
CA VAL A 41 -9.83 -4.65 -11.16
C VAL A 41 -10.73 -5.78 -10.62
N PRO A 42 -10.87 -5.96 -9.29
CA PRO A 42 -11.77 -6.97 -8.73
C PRO A 42 -13.25 -6.64 -9.02
N GLU A 43 -14.11 -7.63 -9.31
CA GLU A 43 -15.55 -7.42 -9.53
C GLU A 43 -16.38 -7.67 -8.26
N PRO A 44 -17.54 -6.99 -8.05
CA PRO A 44 -18.07 -5.87 -8.82
C PRO A 44 -17.47 -4.54 -8.34
N ALA A 45 -16.45 -4.02 -9.01
CA ALA A 45 -15.91 -2.71 -8.67
C ALA A 45 -16.58 -1.61 -9.49
N GLY A 46 -17.58 -0.97 -8.87
CA GLY A 46 -17.88 0.41 -9.22
C GLY A 46 -16.70 1.29 -8.81
N LEU A 47 -15.88 1.70 -9.77
CA LEU A 47 -14.82 2.68 -9.46
C LEU A 47 -15.45 3.98 -8.93
N PRO A 48 -14.88 4.62 -7.90
CA PRO A 48 -15.34 5.93 -7.47
C PRO A 48 -14.88 7.02 -8.45
N ALA A 49 -15.68 8.07 -8.47
CA ALA A 49 -15.57 9.27 -9.28
C ALA A 49 -14.29 10.11 -9.03
N ALA A 50 -14.16 11.18 -9.80
CA ALA A 50 -13.14 12.23 -9.63
C ALA A 50 -13.03 12.68 -8.16
N GLY A 51 -11.81 12.74 -7.61
CA GLY A 51 -11.56 13.17 -6.22
C GLY A 51 -10.49 12.39 -5.45
N TRP A 52 -9.58 11.73 -6.16
CA TRP A 52 -8.54 10.90 -5.56
C TRP A 52 -7.28 11.72 -5.28
N ASN A 53 -6.88 11.80 -4.01
CA ASN A 53 -5.89 12.78 -3.51
C ASN A 53 -4.44 12.28 -3.45
N TYR A 54 -4.22 10.96 -3.51
CA TYR A 54 -2.90 10.33 -3.35
C TYR A 54 -2.64 9.36 -4.51
N VAL A 55 -1.35 9.22 -4.84
CA VAL A 55 -0.89 8.27 -5.86
C VAL A 55 -1.23 6.83 -5.41
N ASN A 56 -1.57 5.96 -6.35
CA ASN A 56 -1.85 4.53 -6.11
C ASN A 56 -2.95 4.23 -5.07
N GLN A 57 -3.84 5.17 -4.72
CA GLN A 57 -5.02 4.90 -3.87
C GLN A 57 -5.87 3.72 -4.38
N HIS A 58 -5.67 3.30 -5.63
CA HIS A 58 -6.55 2.32 -6.29
C HIS A 58 -6.22 0.93 -5.75
N GLY A 59 -5.07 0.79 -5.11
CA GLY A 59 -4.68 -0.34 -4.28
C GLY A 59 -5.71 -0.71 -3.22
N PHE A 60 -6.47 0.26 -2.68
CA PHE A 60 -7.47 -0.02 -1.63
C PHE A 60 -8.63 -0.90 -2.12
N LEU A 61 -8.91 -0.94 -3.43
CA LEU A 61 -9.93 -1.83 -3.99
C LEU A 61 -9.57 -3.30 -3.78
N TYR A 62 -8.29 -3.66 -3.91
CA TYR A 62 -7.82 -5.02 -3.69
C TYR A 62 -7.93 -5.43 -2.22
N GLN A 63 -7.65 -4.50 -1.30
CA GLN A 63 -7.79 -4.74 0.13
C GLN A 63 -9.26 -4.95 0.51
N ALA A 64 -10.16 -4.09 0.01
CA ALA A 64 -11.60 -4.21 0.24
C ALA A 64 -12.16 -5.55 -0.28
N GLU A 65 -11.76 -5.96 -1.49
CA GLU A 65 -12.23 -7.22 -2.07
C GLU A 65 -11.67 -8.45 -1.34
N ALA A 66 -10.42 -8.41 -0.87
CA ALA A 66 -9.87 -9.47 -0.03
C ALA A 66 -10.69 -9.64 1.26
N VAL A 67 -11.10 -8.54 1.91
CA VAL A 67 -12.00 -8.57 3.08
C VAL A 67 -13.36 -9.14 2.72
N HIS A 68 -13.95 -8.72 1.60
CA HIS A 68 -15.23 -9.27 1.12
C HIS A 68 -15.17 -10.79 0.94
N ARG A 69 -14.11 -11.32 0.31
CA ARG A 69 -13.91 -12.77 0.16
C ARG A 69 -13.80 -13.49 1.50
N CYS A 70 -13.09 -12.91 2.46
CA CYS A 70 -12.95 -13.49 3.79
C CYS A 70 -14.29 -13.55 4.54
N LEU A 71 -15.06 -12.45 4.52
CA LEU A 71 -16.38 -12.39 5.15
C LEU A 71 -17.37 -13.35 4.49
N ALA A 72 -17.39 -13.42 3.15
CA ALA A 72 -18.23 -14.35 2.40
C ALA A 72 -17.90 -15.82 2.73
N ALA A 73 -16.64 -16.13 3.04
CA ALA A 73 -16.19 -17.44 3.48
C ALA A 73 -16.37 -17.70 5.00
N GLY A 74 -16.94 -16.76 5.75
CA GLY A 74 -17.14 -16.88 7.20
C GLY A 74 -15.85 -16.78 8.03
N LEU A 75 -14.77 -16.27 7.43
CA LEU A 75 -13.49 -16.07 8.12
C LEU A 75 -13.55 -14.83 9.02
N LYS A 76 -12.79 -14.87 10.12
CA LYS A 76 -12.68 -13.75 11.07
C LYS A 76 -11.41 -12.91 10.88
N GLU A 77 -10.54 -13.33 9.96
CA GLU A 77 -9.31 -12.64 9.59
C GLU A 77 -8.92 -12.99 8.15
N CYS A 78 -8.03 -12.19 7.57
CA CYS A 78 -7.50 -12.42 6.23
C CYS A 78 -6.34 -13.42 6.27
N PRO A 79 -6.38 -14.54 5.53
CA PRO A 79 -5.28 -15.50 5.50
C PRO A 79 -3.96 -14.92 4.96
N GLN A 80 -4.02 -13.90 4.10
CA GLN A 80 -2.82 -13.23 3.58
C GLN A 80 -2.21 -12.21 4.57
N PHE A 81 -2.94 -11.85 5.63
CA PHE A 81 -2.48 -10.88 6.62
C PHE A 81 -3.21 -11.14 7.94
N THR A 82 -2.63 -12.05 8.73
CA THR A 82 -3.25 -12.55 9.95
C THR A 82 -3.15 -11.55 11.09
N LYS A 83 -3.95 -11.75 12.14
CA LYS A 83 -3.84 -10.98 13.37
C LYS A 83 -2.45 -11.13 14.02
N ALA A 84 -1.88 -12.33 13.99
CA ALA A 84 -0.58 -12.60 14.57
C ALA A 84 0.53 -11.81 13.85
N GLU A 85 0.50 -11.76 12.53
CA GLU A 85 1.43 -10.95 11.73
C GLU A 85 1.24 -9.46 11.98
N SER A 86 -0.01 -9.00 12.07
CA SER A 86 -0.32 -7.61 12.40
C SER A 86 0.29 -7.19 13.74
N LEU A 87 0.15 -8.03 14.77
CA LEU A 87 0.74 -7.77 16.09
C LEU A 87 2.27 -7.77 16.04
N ARG A 88 2.88 -8.70 15.31
CA ARG A 88 4.34 -8.77 15.14
C ARG A 88 4.92 -7.53 14.47
N ILE A 89 4.20 -6.96 13.49
CA ILE A 89 4.59 -5.70 12.87
C ILE A 89 4.54 -4.56 13.88
N MET A 90 3.48 -4.50 14.69
CA MET A 90 3.36 -3.47 15.74
C MET A 90 4.45 -3.58 16.81
N GLU A 91 4.80 -4.81 17.22
CA GLU A 91 5.92 -5.07 18.13
C GLU A 91 7.25 -4.61 17.54
N LEU A 92 7.52 -4.93 16.27
CA LEU A 92 8.74 -4.49 15.58
C LEU A 92 8.83 -2.97 15.49
N LEU A 93 7.72 -2.29 15.17
CA LEU A 93 7.68 -0.82 15.13
C LEU A 93 7.98 -0.22 16.51
N ASP A 94 7.45 -0.81 17.58
CA ASP A 94 7.71 -0.40 18.97
C ASP A 94 9.18 -0.65 19.37
N GLU A 95 9.79 -1.75 18.94
CA GLU A 95 11.21 -2.03 19.14
C GLU A 95 12.12 -1.03 18.41
N ILE A 96 11.77 -0.65 17.18
CA ILE A 96 12.48 0.38 16.41
C ILE A 96 12.35 1.74 17.10
N GLU A 97 11.15 2.13 17.53
CA GLU A 97 10.91 3.39 18.24
C GLU A 97 11.72 3.48 19.55
N LYS A 98 11.85 2.34 20.25
CA LYS A 98 12.66 2.23 21.49
C LYS A 98 14.17 2.10 21.23
N GLY A 99 14.61 2.02 19.98
CA GLY A 99 16.01 1.83 19.60
C GLY A 99 16.58 0.46 19.99
N ILE A 100 15.71 -0.55 20.16
CA ILE A 100 16.08 -1.93 20.45
C ILE A 100 16.58 -2.61 19.16
N VAL A 101 15.96 -2.27 18.03
CA VAL A 101 16.31 -2.77 16.69
C VAL A 101 16.71 -1.59 15.80
N ASP A 102 17.82 -1.73 15.08
CA ASP A 102 18.26 -0.76 14.08
C ASP A 102 17.67 -1.11 12.71
N PRO A 103 16.77 -0.29 12.14
CA PRO A 103 16.15 -0.54 10.85
C PRO A 103 17.12 -0.41 9.66
N CYS A 104 18.32 0.16 9.87
CA CYS A 104 19.32 0.42 8.84
C CYS A 104 20.55 -0.52 8.89
N ARG A 105 20.55 -1.53 9.77
CA ARG A 105 21.68 -2.46 9.95
C ARG A 105 21.62 -3.69 9.05
#